data_AF-A0A8H7XXA5-F1
#
_entry.id   AF-A0A8H7XXA5-F1
#
_cell.length_a   1.000
_cell.length_b   1.000
_cell.length_c   1.000
_cell.angle_alpha   90.00
_cell.angle_beta   90.00
_cell.angle_gamma   90.00
#
_symmetry.space_group_name_H-M   'P 1'
#
loop_
_entity.id
_entity.type
_entity.pdbx_description
1 polymer ?
#
loop_
_entity_poly.entity_id
_entity_poly.type
_entity_poly.pdbx_seq_one_letter_code
_entity_poly.pdbx_strand_id
1 'polypeptide(L)'
;MSPLLTAANIHDSRLANYSVHMDSWAEWVMYEMPRTEEGGLQHITYLEDNKEQLWDDTLMMSVLPLTKIGIVFGRNEYIEEAKRQFLLQDIQTGLWFHGKVFVNRHTRSDSKPINQGGLSPDDIISDVSIGPEGTLLGLPQDDGLRLFLVSTLRAQIDALVACQDQASGLWHTILDDQTSYLEASASAGFAYGILKALRLRLVSREERYELASKKAIEGVIANISEAGELMNVSFGTPVFNDAESYRKVPLTSMPYGQSLALLALTEYLRTFL
;
A
#
# COMPACT_ATOMS: atom_id res chain seq x y z
N MET A 1 0.18 13.08 -7.44
CA MET A 1 0.87 11.93 -8.06
C MET A 1 -0.06 10.75 -8.36
N SER A 2 -0.82 10.20 -7.41
CA SER A 2 -1.53 8.92 -7.58
C SER A 2 -2.36 8.72 -8.86
N PRO A 3 -3.12 9.70 -9.41
CA PRO A 3 -3.87 9.49 -10.65
C PRO A 3 -2.97 9.23 -11.88
N LEU A 4 -1.70 9.63 -11.79
CA LEU A 4 -0.74 9.47 -12.88
C LEU A 4 -0.31 8.02 -13.09
N LEU A 5 -0.52 7.12 -12.12
CA LEU A 5 -0.33 5.69 -12.35
C LEU A 5 -1.26 5.20 -13.47
N THR A 6 -2.54 5.55 -13.39
CA THR A 6 -3.52 5.24 -14.44
C THR A 6 -3.21 6.01 -15.73
N ALA A 7 -2.88 7.30 -15.63
CA ALA A 7 -2.51 8.10 -16.80
C ALA A 7 -1.31 7.51 -17.56
N ALA A 8 -0.31 6.98 -16.85
CA ALA A 8 0.84 6.32 -17.44
C ALA A 8 0.47 5.03 -18.17
N ASN A 9 -0.44 4.22 -17.62
CA ASN A 9 -0.95 3.03 -18.32
C ASN A 9 -1.76 3.39 -19.58
N ILE A 10 -2.58 4.44 -19.53
CA ILE A 10 -3.35 4.92 -20.70
C ILE A 10 -2.41 5.51 -21.77
N HIS A 11 -1.35 6.21 -21.35
CA HIS A 11 -0.34 6.75 -22.25
C HIS A 11 0.46 5.65 -22.94
N ASP A 12 0.95 4.68 -22.17
CA ASP A 12 1.73 3.53 -22.64
C ASP A 12 0.92 2.68 -23.65
N SER A 13 -0.37 2.50 -23.40
CA SER A 13 -1.32 1.86 -24.33
C SER A 13 -1.72 2.73 -25.54
N ARG A 14 -1.19 3.95 -25.66
CA ARG A 14 -1.44 4.91 -26.75
C ARG A 14 -2.91 5.31 -26.91
N LEU A 15 -3.71 5.19 -25.86
CA LEU A 15 -5.13 5.56 -25.86
C LEU A 15 -5.33 7.06 -25.62
N ALA A 16 -4.41 7.73 -24.93
CA ALA A 16 -4.38 9.18 -24.75
C ALA A 16 -2.95 9.68 -24.50
N ASN A 17 -2.70 10.98 -24.67
CA ASN A 17 -1.39 11.56 -24.40
C ASN A 17 -1.38 12.36 -23.08
N TYR A 18 -0.68 11.83 -22.07
CA TYR A 18 -0.47 12.49 -20.78
C TYR A 18 0.99 12.92 -20.54
N SER A 19 1.82 12.98 -21.60
CA SER A 19 3.27 13.09 -21.43
C SER A 19 3.71 14.29 -20.61
N VAL A 20 3.17 15.48 -20.92
CA VAL A 20 3.49 16.74 -20.22
C VAL A 20 3.12 16.68 -18.74
N HIS A 21 1.99 16.07 -18.40
CA HIS A 21 1.56 15.95 -17.00
C HIS A 21 2.44 14.96 -16.23
N MET A 22 2.78 13.83 -16.84
CA MET A 22 3.66 12.84 -16.21
C MET A 22 5.07 13.39 -16.00
N ASP A 23 5.63 14.09 -16.99
CA ASP A 23 6.95 14.71 -16.92
C ASP A 23 7.00 15.76 -15.80
N SER A 24 6.07 16.73 -15.81
CA SER A 24 6.04 17.81 -14.82
C SER A 24 5.92 17.29 -13.38
N TRP A 25 5.08 16.29 -13.14
CA TRP A 25 4.86 15.77 -11.80
C TRP A 25 5.96 14.82 -11.33
N ALA A 26 6.56 14.04 -12.23
CA ALA A 26 7.72 13.21 -11.89
C ALA A 26 8.94 14.07 -11.56
N GLU A 27 9.20 15.14 -12.32
CA GLU A 27 10.26 16.11 -12.02
C GLU A 27 10.05 16.77 -10.65
N TRP A 28 8.82 17.17 -10.35
CA TRP A 28 8.49 17.70 -9.02
C TRP A 28 8.79 16.68 -7.92
N VAL A 29 8.38 15.41 -8.07
CA VAL A 29 8.70 14.37 -7.07
C VAL A 29 10.20 14.19 -6.94
N MET A 30 10.96 14.21 -8.03
CA MET A 30 12.40 13.96 -7.99
C MET A 30 13.21 15.09 -7.36
N TYR A 31 12.84 16.35 -7.65
CA TYR A 31 13.72 17.48 -7.39
C TYR A 31 13.14 18.56 -6.48
N GLU A 32 11.82 18.61 -6.30
CA GLU A 32 11.16 19.68 -5.53
C GLU A 32 10.42 19.19 -4.29
N MET A 33 9.87 17.96 -4.32
CA MET A 33 9.16 17.38 -3.20
C MET A 33 10.09 17.28 -1.97
N PRO A 34 9.70 17.81 -0.79
CA PRO A 34 10.56 17.80 0.39
C PRO A 34 11.02 16.40 0.76
N ARG A 35 12.24 16.34 1.29
CA ARG A 35 12.88 15.10 1.72
C ARG A 35 13.15 15.12 3.21
N THR A 36 13.05 13.97 3.85
CA THR A 36 13.55 13.76 5.22
C THR A 36 15.08 13.73 5.25
N GLU A 37 15.69 13.72 6.43
CA GLU A 37 17.15 13.65 6.62
C GLU A 37 17.84 12.50 5.86
N GLU A 38 17.19 11.34 5.75
CA GLU A 38 17.71 10.16 5.02
C GLU A 38 17.32 10.17 3.53
N GLY A 39 16.79 11.29 3.06
CA GLY A 39 16.30 11.48 1.70
C GLY A 39 14.95 10.82 1.45
N GLY A 40 14.19 10.42 2.47
CA GLY A 40 12.86 9.83 2.27
C GLY A 40 11.89 10.86 1.67
N LEU A 41 10.96 10.44 0.80
CA LEU A 41 9.88 11.31 0.32
C LEU A 41 9.02 11.76 1.50
N GLN A 42 9.14 13.00 1.96
CA GLN A 42 8.35 13.50 3.07
C GLN A 42 6.87 13.47 2.72
N HIS A 43 6.02 12.98 3.62
CA HIS A 43 4.58 12.86 3.37
C HIS A 43 3.87 14.21 3.44
N ILE A 44 4.16 15.13 2.51
CA ILE A 44 3.45 16.40 2.45
C ILE A 44 2.00 16.19 1.99
N THR A 45 1.07 16.91 2.59
CA THR A 45 -0.34 16.96 2.18
C THR A 45 -0.74 18.39 1.85
N TYR A 46 -1.99 18.59 1.42
CA TYR A 46 -2.51 19.94 1.20
C TYR A 46 -2.75 20.72 2.51
N LEU A 47 -2.83 20.02 3.65
CA LEU A 47 -3.09 20.62 4.97
C LEU A 47 -1.81 20.82 5.78
N GLU A 48 -0.95 19.81 5.77
CA GLU A 48 0.21 19.72 6.66
C GLU A 48 1.47 19.33 5.90
N ASP A 49 2.57 19.96 6.27
CA ASP A 49 3.90 19.66 5.74
C ASP A 49 4.40 18.28 6.21
N ASN A 50 3.94 17.79 7.37
CA ASN A 50 4.43 16.56 8.00
C ASN A 50 5.96 16.47 7.99
N LYS A 51 6.60 17.53 8.52
CA LYS A 51 8.04 17.69 8.49
C LYS A 51 8.75 16.47 9.06
N GLU A 52 9.73 15.95 8.32
CA GLU A 52 10.53 14.78 8.70
C GLU A 52 9.67 13.51 8.92
N GLN A 53 8.55 13.35 8.21
CA GLN A 53 7.72 12.15 8.30
C GLN A 53 7.69 11.33 7.01
N LEU A 54 7.84 10.01 7.16
CA LEU A 54 7.58 9.00 6.12
C LEU A 54 6.32 8.24 6.49
N TRP A 55 5.37 8.12 5.56
CA TRP A 55 4.16 7.33 5.76
C TRP A 55 4.15 6.18 4.75
N ASP A 56 3.48 5.08 5.09
CA ASP A 56 3.30 3.91 4.22
C ASP A 56 2.65 4.27 2.88
N ASP A 57 1.60 5.10 2.92
CA ASP A 57 0.85 5.58 1.76
C ASP A 57 1.73 6.27 0.72
N THR A 58 2.85 6.89 1.11
CA THR A 58 3.75 7.58 0.18
C THR A 58 4.22 6.66 -0.95
N LEU A 59 4.40 5.36 -0.64
CA LEU A 59 4.82 4.39 -1.64
C LEU A 59 3.75 4.20 -2.73
N MET A 60 2.48 4.05 -2.34
CA MET A 60 1.38 3.93 -3.29
C MET A 60 1.14 5.25 -4.03
N MET A 61 1.11 6.35 -3.29
CA MET A 61 0.62 7.63 -3.80
C MET A 61 1.63 8.35 -4.69
N SER A 62 2.93 8.12 -4.50
CA SER A 62 4.00 8.83 -5.21
C SER A 62 5.03 7.90 -5.84
N VAL A 63 5.51 6.88 -5.12
CA VAL A 63 6.61 6.03 -5.60
C VAL A 63 6.17 5.12 -6.74
N LEU A 64 5.00 4.48 -6.65
CA LEU A 64 4.49 3.62 -7.72
C LEU A 64 4.20 4.40 -9.02
N PRO A 65 3.52 5.57 -9.00
CA PRO A 65 3.42 6.43 -10.16
C PRO A 65 4.78 6.83 -10.75
N LEU A 66 5.74 7.25 -9.91
CA LEU A 66 7.09 7.63 -10.34
C LEU A 66 7.80 6.47 -11.05
N THR A 67 7.71 5.26 -10.49
CA THR A 67 8.27 4.05 -11.08
C THR A 67 7.68 3.80 -12.46
N LYS A 68 6.35 3.81 -12.60
CA LYS A 68 5.69 3.55 -13.89
C LYS A 68 6.06 4.60 -14.92
N ILE A 69 6.13 5.88 -14.54
CA ILE A 69 6.56 6.96 -15.43
C ILE A 69 8.02 6.75 -15.87
N GLY A 70 8.90 6.35 -14.94
CA GLY A 70 10.29 6.00 -15.24
C GLY A 70 10.42 4.91 -16.29
N ILE A 71 9.60 3.86 -16.19
CA ILE A 71 9.54 2.78 -17.18
C ILE A 71 9.03 3.29 -18.54
N VAL A 72 7.91 4.03 -18.54
CA VAL A 72 7.26 4.52 -19.77
C VAL A 72 8.18 5.47 -20.56
N PHE A 73 8.96 6.30 -19.87
CA PHE A 73 9.87 7.26 -20.51
C PHE A 73 11.33 6.78 -20.60
N GLY A 74 11.66 5.60 -20.07
CA GLY A 74 13.03 5.10 -20.02
C GLY A 74 13.97 5.95 -19.13
N ARG A 75 13.43 6.55 -18.05
CA ARG A 75 14.19 7.33 -17.06
C ARG A 75 14.58 6.45 -15.88
N ASN A 76 15.78 5.87 -15.95
CA ASN A 76 16.26 4.92 -14.95
C ASN A 76 16.42 5.54 -13.56
N GLU A 77 16.77 6.82 -13.49
CA GLU A 77 16.90 7.60 -12.26
C GLU A 77 15.62 7.61 -11.40
N TYR A 78 14.43 7.54 -12.04
CA TYR A 78 13.15 7.47 -11.33
C TYR A 78 12.94 6.09 -10.70
N ILE A 79 13.41 5.04 -11.38
CA ILE A 79 13.34 3.67 -10.91
C ILE A 79 14.31 3.47 -9.73
N GLU A 80 15.52 4.02 -9.82
CA GLU A 80 16.50 3.98 -8.72
C GLU A 80 16.02 4.75 -7.49
N GLU A 81 15.39 5.92 -7.67
CA GLU A 81 14.75 6.62 -6.57
C GLU A 81 13.64 5.78 -5.94
N ALA A 82 12.80 5.13 -6.75
CA ALA A 82 11.77 4.25 -6.22
C ALA A 82 12.33 3.10 -5.38
N LYS A 83 13.38 2.41 -5.88
CA LYS A 83 14.09 1.37 -5.12
C LYS A 83 14.58 1.89 -3.77
N ARG A 84 15.17 3.09 -3.75
CA ARG A 84 15.64 3.73 -2.52
C ARG A 84 14.49 4.01 -1.54
N GLN A 85 13.35 4.49 -2.03
CA GLN A 85 12.19 4.76 -1.18
C GLN A 85 11.61 3.49 -0.54
N PHE A 86 11.64 2.34 -1.22
CA PHE A 86 11.28 1.06 -0.62
C PHE A 86 12.24 0.64 0.49
N LEU A 87 13.54 0.88 0.33
CA LEU A 87 14.57 0.52 1.31
C LEU A 87 14.57 1.39 2.58
N LEU A 88 13.99 2.59 2.52
CA LEU A 88 13.92 3.51 3.66
C LEU A 88 12.79 3.19 4.64
N GLN A 89 11.95 2.23 4.30
CA GLN A 89 10.81 1.84 5.10
C GLN A 89 11.23 0.92 6.24
N ASP A 90 10.61 1.09 7.41
CA ASP A 90 10.95 0.31 8.60
C ASP A 90 10.08 -0.94 8.69
N ILE A 91 10.72 -2.11 8.65
CA ILE A 91 10.08 -3.42 8.73
C ILE A 91 10.60 -4.11 9.99
N GLN A 92 9.81 -4.13 11.06
CA GLN A 92 10.25 -4.73 12.34
C GLN A 92 9.60 -6.07 12.64
N THR A 93 8.28 -6.19 12.47
CA THR A 93 7.50 -7.37 12.90
C THR A 93 6.86 -8.14 11.74
N GLY A 94 7.20 -7.77 10.50
CA GLY A 94 6.46 -8.17 9.30
C GLY A 94 5.24 -7.27 9.04
N LEU A 95 4.71 -6.62 10.08
CA LEU A 95 3.77 -5.51 9.92
C LEU A 95 4.52 -4.19 9.71
N TRP A 96 3.84 -3.28 9.03
CA TRP A 96 4.34 -1.95 8.75
C TRP A 96 3.66 -0.93 9.65
N PHE A 97 4.44 0.06 10.07
CA PHE A 97 3.91 1.17 10.82
C PHE A 97 3.35 2.23 9.89
N HIS A 98 2.21 2.82 10.28
CA HIS A 98 1.52 3.85 9.49
C HIS A 98 2.44 5.05 9.13
N GLY A 99 3.35 5.42 10.03
CA GLY A 99 4.39 6.38 9.71
C GLY A 99 5.56 6.44 10.69
N LYS A 100 6.66 7.03 10.22
CA LYS A 100 7.91 7.25 10.93
C LYS A 100 8.23 8.74 10.96
N VAL A 101 8.47 9.29 12.15
CA VAL A 101 8.88 10.68 12.37
C VAL A 101 10.38 10.71 12.69
N PHE A 102 11.17 11.50 11.97
CA PHE A 102 12.63 11.64 12.19
C PHE A 102 13.00 12.82 13.11
N VAL A 103 12.03 13.66 13.52
CA VAL A 103 12.27 14.77 14.46
C VAL A 103 12.70 14.22 15.83
N ASN A 104 13.84 14.68 16.34
CA ASN A 104 14.44 14.31 17.63
C ASN A 104 14.88 12.84 17.77
N ARG A 105 15.81 12.35 16.94
CA ARG A 105 16.53 11.07 17.18
C ARG A 105 17.21 10.97 18.55
N HIS A 106 17.38 12.08 19.28
CA HIS A 106 17.96 12.13 20.62
C HIS A 106 16.95 11.93 21.77
N THR A 107 15.65 12.05 21.48
CA THR A 107 14.58 11.69 22.42
C THR A 107 13.63 10.79 21.65
N ARG A 108 13.84 9.47 21.74
CA ARG A 108 12.89 8.46 21.30
C ARG A 108 11.50 8.93 21.72
N SER A 109 10.66 9.42 20.80
CA SER A 109 9.30 9.79 21.17
C SER A 109 8.64 8.52 21.69
N ASP A 110 8.20 8.54 22.94
CA ASP A 110 7.72 7.37 23.68
C ASP A 110 6.38 6.79 23.13
N SER A 111 5.92 7.27 21.97
CA SER A 111 4.80 6.70 21.23
C SER A 111 5.24 5.40 20.56
N LYS A 112 4.75 4.26 21.05
CA LYS A 112 4.90 2.98 20.36
C LYS A 112 4.33 3.12 18.94
N PRO A 113 5.06 2.73 17.90
CA PRO A 113 4.53 2.77 16.56
C PRO A 113 3.36 1.78 16.43
N ILE A 114 2.31 2.18 15.70
CA ILE A 114 1.01 1.50 15.67
C ILE A 114 0.86 0.78 14.32
N ASN A 115 0.55 -0.52 14.39
CA ASN A 115 0.27 -1.37 13.24
C ASN A 115 -1.15 -1.10 12.74
N GLN A 116 -1.38 0.08 12.15
CA GLN A 116 -2.70 0.39 11.60
C GLN A 116 -2.95 -0.42 10.33
N GLY A 117 -4.16 -0.98 10.20
CA GLY A 117 -4.65 -1.46 8.92
C GLY A 117 -4.99 -0.28 8.02
N GLY A 118 -4.09 0.03 7.08
CA GLY A 118 -4.26 1.00 5.99
C GLY A 118 -4.00 0.37 4.62
N LEU A 119 -3.72 1.19 3.59
CA LEU A 119 -3.22 0.69 2.29
C LEU A 119 -1.94 -0.10 2.53
N SER A 120 -1.99 -1.41 2.30
CA SER A 120 -0.88 -2.25 2.73
C SER A 120 0.26 -2.19 1.71
N PRO A 121 1.50 -2.26 2.18
CA PRO A 121 2.65 -2.53 1.32
C PRO A 121 2.52 -3.79 0.47
N ASP A 122 1.58 -4.71 0.73
CA ASP A 122 1.25 -5.80 -0.19
C ASP A 122 0.52 -5.30 -1.45
N ASP A 123 -0.37 -4.32 -1.32
CA ASP A 123 -1.02 -3.65 -2.46
C ASP A 123 0.03 -2.97 -3.33
N ILE A 124 1.01 -2.35 -2.68
CA ILE A 124 2.10 -1.63 -3.32
C ILE A 124 3.08 -2.61 -3.97
N ILE A 125 3.64 -3.58 -3.24
CA ILE A 125 4.64 -4.51 -3.75
C ILE A 125 4.03 -5.41 -4.83
N SER A 126 2.77 -5.84 -4.68
CA SER A 126 2.10 -6.63 -5.72
C SER A 126 1.81 -5.79 -6.98
N ASP A 127 1.53 -4.49 -6.85
CA ASP A 127 1.30 -3.58 -7.99
C ASP A 127 2.57 -2.96 -8.58
N VAL A 128 3.70 -3.01 -7.88
CA VAL A 128 5.03 -2.67 -8.39
C VAL A 128 5.57 -3.72 -9.39
N SER A 129 4.84 -4.81 -9.63
CA SER A 129 5.14 -5.83 -10.64
C SER A 129 4.90 -5.38 -12.10
N ILE A 130 4.94 -4.07 -12.39
CA ILE A 130 4.69 -3.47 -13.72
C ILE A 130 6.01 -3.25 -14.48
N GLY A 131 6.98 -4.16 -14.37
CA GLY A 131 8.12 -4.19 -15.28
C GLY A 131 7.69 -4.69 -16.69
N PRO A 132 8.47 -4.41 -17.76
CA PRO A 132 8.21 -4.91 -19.12
C PRO A 132 8.11 -6.45 -19.27
N GLU A 133 8.37 -7.19 -18.20
CA GLU A 133 8.33 -8.66 -18.14
C GLU A 133 7.48 -9.20 -16.97
N GLY A 134 6.66 -8.35 -16.32
CA GLY A 134 5.94 -8.72 -15.10
C GLY A 134 6.85 -8.86 -13.87
N THR A 135 8.02 -8.23 -13.92
CA THR A 135 9.00 -8.23 -12.84
C THR A 135 8.76 -7.06 -11.87
N LEU A 136 8.94 -7.32 -10.58
CA LEU A 136 8.90 -6.32 -9.52
C LEU A 136 9.99 -5.26 -9.78
N LEU A 137 9.62 -4.00 -10.04
CA LEU A 137 10.54 -2.90 -10.40
C LEU A 137 11.42 -3.15 -11.64
N GLY A 138 11.05 -4.09 -12.53
CA GLY A 138 11.92 -4.44 -13.66
C GLY A 138 13.13 -5.31 -13.26
N LEU A 139 13.17 -5.84 -12.03
CA LEU A 139 14.33 -6.57 -11.49
C LEU A 139 14.33 -8.07 -11.89
N PRO A 140 15.50 -8.66 -12.22
CA PRO A 140 15.66 -10.10 -12.42
C PRO A 140 15.21 -10.93 -11.21
N GLN A 141 14.83 -12.19 -11.43
CA GLN A 141 14.28 -13.04 -10.36
C GLN A 141 15.26 -13.27 -9.20
N ASP A 142 16.55 -13.33 -9.50
CA ASP A 142 17.68 -13.56 -8.59
C ASP A 142 18.30 -12.26 -8.05
N ASP A 143 17.74 -11.10 -8.39
CA ASP A 143 18.19 -9.81 -7.86
C ASP A 143 17.97 -9.71 -6.34
N GLY A 144 19.00 -9.22 -5.63
CA GLY A 144 18.98 -9.15 -4.16
C GLY A 144 17.88 -8.25 -3.60
N LEU A 145 17.58 -7.12 -4.25
CA LEU A 145 16.50 -6.24 -3.82
C LEU A 145 15.14 -6.89 -4.07
N ARG A 146 14.96 -7.55 -5.23
CA ARG A 146 13.74 -8.31 -5.49
C ARG A 146 13.51 -9.39 -4.45
N LEU A 147 14.53 -10.18 -4.13
CA LEU A 147 14.45 -11.25 -3.12
C LEU A 147 14.11 -10.69 -1.73
N PHE A 148 14.69 -9.54 -1.37
CA PHE A 148 14.37 -8.84 -0.13
C PHE A 148 12.91 -8.38 -0.08
N LEU A 149 12.41 -7.74 -1.15
CA LEU A 149 11.02 -7.25 -1.22
C LEU A 149 10.01 -8.40 -1.21
N VAL A 150 10.28 -9.49 -1.92
CA VAL A 150 9.43 -10.69 -1.89
C VAL A 150 9.43 -11.35 -0.52
N SER A 151 10.57 -11.41 0.16
CA SER A 151 10.64 -11.97 1.52
C SER A 151 9.88 -11.08 2.52
N THR A 152 9.97 -9.76 2.34
CA THR A 152 9.21 -8.78 3.14
C THR A 152 7.71 -8.95 2.94
N LEU A 153 7.26 -9.03 1.69
CA LEU A 153 5.86 -9.29 1.32
C LEU A 153 5.36 -10.58 1.98
N ARG A 154 6.14 -11.67 1.90
CA ARG A 154 5.77 -12.94 2.55
C ARG A 154 5.61 -12.77 4.06
N ALA A 155 6.57 -12.11 4.72
CA ALA A 155 6.51 -11.91 6.17
C ALA A 155 5.29 -11.07 6.60
N GLN A 156 4.89 -10.10 5.76
CA GLN A 156 3.69 -9.31 5.98
C GLN A 156 2.42 -10.14 5.83
N ILE A 157 2.29 -10.92 4.75
CA ILE A 157 1.17 -11.83 4.56
C ILE A 157 1.08 -12.84 5.71
N ASP A 158 2.23 -13.35 6.19
CA ASP A 158 2.28 -14.23 7.36
C ASP A 158 1.69 -13.57 8.62
N ALA A 159 2.06 -12.33 8.90
CA ALA A 159 1.55 -11.57 10.04
C ALA A 159 0.06 -11.24 9.88
N LEU A 160 -0.38 -10.86 8.68
CA LEU A 160 -1.78 -10.58 8.37
C LEU A 160 -2.66 -11.82 8.57
N VAL A 161 -2.24 -12.97 8.06
CA VAL A 161 -2.99 -14.22 8.28
C VAL A 161 -3.10 -14.56 9.77
N ALA A 162 -2.07 -14.26 10.57
CA ALA A 162 -2.09 -14.50 12.00
C ALA A 162 -3.05 -13.59 12.77
N CYS A 163 -3.34 -12.37 12.28
CA CYS A 163 -4.20 -11.40 12.94
C CYS A 163 -5.62 -11.27 12.34
N GLN A 164 -5.94 -12.02 11.29
CA GLN A 164 -7.27 -12.00 10.67
C GLN A 164 -8.35 -12.44 11.67
N ASP A 165 -9.43 -11.67 11.79
CA ASP A 165 -10.61 -12.07 12.55
C ASP A 165 -11.28 -13.27 11.86
N GLN A 166 -11.33 -14.41 12.55
CA GLN A 166 -11.75 -15.66 11.93
C GLN A 166 -13.27 -15.74 11.71
N ALA A 167 -14.05 -14.91 12.40
CA ALA A 167 -15.50 -14.89 12.30
C ALA A 167 -16.00 -14.08 11.10
N SER A 168 -15.42 -12.90 10.88
CA SER A 168 -15.79 -12.00 9.78
C SER A 168 -14.92 -12.14 8.53
N GLY A 169 -13.69 -12.65 8.68
CA GLY A 169 -12.67 -12.61 7.63
C GLY A 169 -12.00 -11.25 7.44
N LEU A 170 -12.39 -10.22 8.20
CA LEU A 170 -11.82 -8.88 8.15
C LEU A 170 -10.62 -8.75 9.09
N TRP A 171 -9.98 -7.58 9.05
CA TRP A 171 -8.96 -7.15 9.98
C TRP A 171 -9.44 -6.00 10.84
N HIS A 172 -8.87 -5.94 12.04
CA HIS A 172 -9.02 -4.84 12.97
C HIS A 172 -8.23 -3.61 12.50
N THR A 173 -8.74 -2.40 12.76
CA THR A 173 -8.05 -1.15 12.36
C THR A 173 -6.67 -1.01 13.02
N ILE A 174 -6.47 -1.60 14.20
CA ILE A 174 -5.16 -1.87 14.77
C ILE A 174 -4.97 -3.38 14.71
N LEU A 175 -4.05 -3.83 13.86
CA LEU A 175 -3.96 -5.22 13.43
C LEU A 175 -3.71 -6.20 14.58
N ASP A 176 -2.92 -5.79 15.57
CA ASP A 176 -2.57 -6.59 16.75
C ASP A 176 -3.47 -6.33 17.97
N ASP A 177 -4.58 -5.59 17.80
CA ASP A 177 -5.54 -5.30 18.84
C ASP A 177 -6.99 -5.60 18.43
N GLN A 178 -7.45 -6.77 18.88
CA GLN A 178 -8.81 -7.27 18.66
C GLN A 178 -9.91 -6.44 19.35
N THR A 179 -9.56 -5.50 20.23
CA THR A 179 -10.53 -4.58 20.85
C THR A 179 -10.86 -3.39 19.96
N SER A 180 -10.05 -3.14 18.93
CA SER A 180 -10.33 -2.10 17.93
C SER A 180 -11.40 -2.58 16.94
N TYR A 181 -12.05 -1.66 16.22
CA TYR A 181 -13.12 -2.05 15.29
C TYR A 181 -12.57 -2.76 14.04
N LEU A 182 -13.40 -3.59 13.40
CA LEU A 182 -13.09 -4.19 12.10
C LEU A 182 -13.21 -3.14 10.99
N GLU A 183 -12.25 -3.11 10.08
CA GLU A 183 -12.14 -2.10 9.03
C GLU A 183 -12.15 -2.76 7.65
N ALA A 184 -13.13 -2.40 6.83
CA ALA A 184 -13.41 -3.11 5.58
C ALA A 184 -12.50 -2.69 4.42
N SER A 185 -11.99 -1.46 4.39
CA SER A 185 -11.18 -0.96 3.27
C SER A 185 -9.76 -1.53 3.29
N ALA A 186 -9.10 -1.54 4.44
CA ALA A 186 -7.84 -2.21 4.70
C ALA A 186 -7.98 -3.71 4.43
N SER A 187 -9.07 -4.34 4.87
CA SER A 187 -9.34 -5.75 4.57
C SER A 187 -9.45 -6.02 3.06
N ALA A 188 -10.05 -5.11 2.29
CA ALA A 188 -10.09 -5.19 0.84
C ALA A 188 -8.69 -5.03 0.22
N GLY A 189 -7.88 -4.08 0.71
CA GLY A 189 -6.46 -3.97 0.35
C GLY A 189 -5.71 -5.28 0.59
N PHE A 190 -5.66 -5.76 1.83
CA PHE A 190 -5.00 -7.03 2.16
C PHE A 190 -5.45 -8.19 1.27
N ALA A 191 -6.75 -8.30 0.98
CA ALA A 191 -7.27 -9.30 0.06
C ALA A 191 -6.66 -9.14 -1.35
N TYR A 192 -6.66 -7.93 -1.91
CA TYR A 192 -6.05 -7.61 -3.21
C TYR A 192 -4.56 -7.98 -3.23
N GLY A 193 -3.77 -7.49 -2.26
CA GLY A 193 -2.34 -7.76 -2.17
C GLY A 193 -2.01 -9.26 -2.09
N ILE A 194 -2.70 -10.01 -1.24
CA ILE A 194 -2.52 -11.47 -1.10
C ILE A 194 -2.88 -12.19 -2.40
N LEU A 195 -4.05 -11.91 -2.98
CA LEU A 195 -4.50 -12.53 -4.23
C LEU A 195 -3.50 -12.28 -5.37
N LYS A 196 -3.04 -11.04 -5.50
CA LYS A 196 -2.10 -10.65 -6.55
C LYS A 196 -0.73 -11.28 -6.36
N ALA A 197 -0.23 -11.36 -5.12
CA ALA A 197 1.01 -12.05 -4.80
C ALA A 197 0.95 -13.55 -5.18
N LEU A 198 -0.19 -14.20 -4.94
CA LEU A 198 -0.44 -15.60 -5.31
C LEU A 198 -0.54 -15.77 -6.84
N ARG A 199 -1.24 -14.88 -7.55
CA ARG A 199 -1.36 -14.93 -9.01
C ARG A 199 -0.03 -14.72 -9.71
N LEU A 200 0.75 -13.75 -9.24
CA LEU A 200 2.09 -13.44 -9.77
C LEU A 200 3.17 -14.42 -9.33
N ARG A 201 2.83 -15.39 -8.47
CA ARG A 201 3.77 -16.39 -7.92
C ARG A 201 4.95 -15.73 -7.18
N LEU A 202 4.71 -14.57 -6.57
CA LEU A 202 5.67 -13.93 -5.68
C LEU A 202 5.77 -14.70 -4.36
N VAL A 203 4.63 -15.23 -3.91
CA VAL A 203 4.54 -16.15 -2.77
C VAL A 203 3.96 -17.49 -3.21
N SER A 204 4.37 -18.56 -2.52
CA SER A 204 3.83 -19.91 -2.75
C SER A 204 2.34 -19.95 -2.45
N ARG A 205 1.58 -20.73 -3.25
CA ARG A 205 0.16 -21.00 -2.99
C ARG A 205 -0.01 -21.98 -1.83
N GLU A 206 0.08 -21.46 -0.62
CA GLU A 206 -0.22 -22.19 0.61
C GLU A 206 -1.71 -22.09 0.93
N GLU A 207 -2.33 -23.18 1.39
CA GLU A 207 -3.77 -23.24 1.69
C GLU A 207 -4.22 -22.14 2.65
N ARG A 208 -3.40 -21.79 3.63
CA ARG A 208 -3.69 -20.70 4.59
C ARG A 208 -3.84 -19.33 3.94
N TYR A 209 -3.06 -19.03 2.89
CA TYR A 209 -3.17 -17.75 2.17
C TYR A 209 -4.41 -17.73 1.28
N GLU A 210 -4.71 -18.84 0.61
CA GLU A 210 -5.93 -18.96 -0.22
C GLU A 210 -7.20 -18.90 0.65
N LEU A 211 -7.19 -19.54 1.82
CA LEU A 211 -8.30 -19.48 2.76
C LEU A 211 -8.47 -18.07 3.34
N ALA A 212 -7.38 -17.43 3.77
CA ALA A 212 -7.43 -16.08 4.32
C ALA A 212 -7.96 -15.07 3.30
N SER A 213 -7.46 -15.11 2.06
CA SER A 213 -7.93 -14.22 0.98
C SER A 213 -9.40 -14.48 0.60
N LYS A 214 -9.85 -15.74 0.54
CA LYS A 214 -11.28 -16.05 0.29
C LYS A 214 -12.18 -15.52 1.40
N LYS A 215 -11.83 -15.77 2.67
CA LYS A 215 -12.56 -15.23 3.83
C LYS A 215 -12.61 -13.70 3.81
N ALA A 216 -11.50 -13.05 3.45
CA ALA A 216 -11.44 -11.61 3.33
C ALA A 216 -12.40 -11.09 2.25
N ILE A 217 -12.43 -11.74 1.07
CA ILE A 217 -13.35 -11.39 -0.01
C ILE A 217 -14.82 -11.59 0.42
N GLU A 218 -15.13 -12.70 1.09
CA GLU A 218 -16.47 -12.94 1.64
C GLU A 218 -16.87 -11.86 2.66
N GLY A 219 -15.96 -11.49 3.56
CA GLY A 219 -16.14 -10.41 4.53
C GLY A 219 -16.35 -9.06 3.86
N VAL A 220 -15.56 -8.72 2.84
CA VAL A 220 -15.71 -7.48 2.07
C VAL A 220 -17.06 -7.45 1.36
N ILE A 221 -17.47 -8.53 0.68
CA ILE A 221 -18.79 -8.62 0.02
C ILE A 221 -19.93 -8.46 1.02
N ALA A 222 -19.83 -9.08 2.20
CA ALA A 222 -20.83 -8.96 3.25
C ALA A 222 -20.97 -7.53 3.79
N ASN A 223 -19.96 -6.67 3.58
CA ASN A 223 -19.97 -5.26 3.97
C ASN A 223 -20.34 -4.32 2.81
N ILE A 224 -20.64 -4.84 1.62
CA ILE A 224 -21.17 -4.04 0.51
C ILE A 224 -22.69 -3.98 0.64
N SER A 225 -23.24 -2.77 0.79
CA SER A 225 -24.68 -2.54 0.85
C SER A 225 -25.38 -2.83 -0.48
N GLU A 226 -26.71 -2.92 -0.46
CA GLU A 226 -27.52 -3.06 -1.69
C GLU A 226 -27.31 -1.90 -2.67
N ALA A 227 -26.89 -0.73 -2.18
CA ALA A 227 -26.56 0.44 -3.00
C ALA A 227 -25.15 0.37 -3.63
N GLY A 228 -24.37 -0.66 -3.33
CA GLY A 228 -22.98 -0.82 -3.79
C GLY A 228 -21.95 -0.07 -2.94
N GLU A 229 -22.35 0.44 -1.78
CA GLU A 229 -21.47 1.14 -0.85
C GLU A 229 -20.73 0.15 0.04
N LEU A 230 -19.40 0.23 0.12
CA LEU A 230 -18.62 -0.49 1.13
C LEU A 230 -18.78 0.22 2.48
N MET A 231 -19.40 -0.48 3.42
CA MET A 231 -19.63 -0.03 4.79
C MET A 231 -18.41 -0.35 5.68
N ASN A 232 -18.42 0.16 6.92
CA ASN A 232 -17.35 -0.07 7.91
C ASN A 232 -15.95 0.35 7.41
N VAL A 233 -15.92 1.47 6.70
CA VAL A 233 -14.70 2.11 6.22
C VAL A 233 -14.34 3.25 7.17
N SER A 234 -13.09 3.29 7.63
CA SER A 234 -12.56 4.37 8.45
C SER A 234 -12.45 5.66 7.65
N PHE A 235 -12.71 6.82 8.28
CA PHE A 235 -12.48 8.13 7.67
C PHE A 235 -10.98 8.42 7.45
N GLY A 236 -10.67 9.49 6.73
CA GLY A 236 -9.29 9.90 6.45
C GLY A 236 -8.48 10.03 7.74
N THR A 237 -7.46 9.20 7.87
CA THR A 237 -6.73 9.01 9.14
C THR A 237 -5.30 9.53 9.00
N PRO A 238 -4.94 10.63 9.69
CA PRO A 238 -3.54 11.03 9.78
C PRO A 238 -2.77 10.12 10.72
N VAL A 239 -1.44 10.23 10.73
CA VAL A 239 -0.61 9.54 11.73
C VAL A 239 -0.86 10.13 13.12
N PHE A 240 -1.48 9.34 14.01
CA PHE A 240 -1.65 9.69 15.42
C PHE A 240 -0.52 9.14 16.30
N ASN A 241 -0.33 9.78 17.46
CA ASN A 241 0.67 9.40 18.45
C ASN A 241 0.18 8.37 19.48
N ASP A 242 -1.09 7.98 19.43
CA ASP A 242 -1.72 7.07 20.39
C ASP A 242 -2.77 6.16 19.74
N ALA A 243 -2.90 4.94 20.27
CA ALA A 243 -3.82 3.92 19.75
C ALA A 243 -5.30 4.31 19.90
N GLU A 244 -5.63 5.10 20.91
CA GLU A 244 -7.02 5.44 21.20
C GLU A 244 -7.60 6.39 20.15
N SER A 245 -6.79 7.27 19.57
CA SER A 245 -7.15 8.10 18.43
C SER A 245 -7.56 7.25 17.22
N TYR A 246 -6.82 6.18 16.91
CA TYR A 246 -7.20 5.24 15.84
C TYR A 246 -8.52 4.53 16.12
N ARG A 247 -8.75 4.07 17.36
CA ARG A 247 -10.01 3.40 17.74
C ARG A 247 -11.25 4.30 17.62
N LYS A 248 -11.06 5.62 17.62
CA LYS A 248 -12.13 6.63 17.60
C LYS A 248 -12.39 7.21 16.21
N VAL A 249 -11.65 6.79 15.19
CA VAL A 249 -11.89 7.26 13.82
C VAL A 249 -13.32 6.88 13.41
N PRO A 250 -14.13 7.84 12.93
CA PRO A 250 -15.49 7.56 12.49
C PRO A 250 -15.52 6.57 11.33
N LEU A 251 -16.52 5.69 11.34
CA LEU A 251 -16.82 4.80 10.23
C LEU A 251 -17.85 5.44 9.30
N THR A 252 -17.54 5.52 8.01
CA THR A 252 -18.39 6.14 6.99
C THR A 252 -18.00 5.66 5.60
N SER A 253 -18.91 5.80 4.64
CA SER A 253 -18.57 5.68 3.21
C SER A 253 -17.38 6.56 2.85
N MET A 254 -16.41 6.01 2.12
CA MET A 254 -15.28 6.76 1.59
C MET A 254 -14.86 6.26 0.20
N PRO A 255 -14.49 7.16 -0.75
CA PRO A 255 -14.12 6.77 -2.11
C PRO A 255 -13.02 5.71 -2.23
N TYR A 256 -12.03 5.73 -1.31
CA TYR A 256 -10.98 4.71 -1.30
C TYR A 256 -11.51 3.34 -0.88
N GLY A 257 -12.54 3.27 -0.03
CA GLY A 257 -13.20 2.01 0.32
C GLY A 257 -13.81 1.33 -0.91
N GLN A 258 -14.52 2.09 -1.75
CA GLN A 258 -15.05 1.57 -3.01
C GLN A 258 -13.94 1.16 -3.98
N SER A 259 -12.89 1.97 -4.07
CA SER A 259 -11.75 1.70 -4.95
C SER A 259 -11.02 0.40 -4.57
N LEU A 260 -10.79 0.19 -3.27
CA LEU A 260 -10.14 -1.02 -2.76
C LEU A 260 -11.01 -2.26 -2.90
N ALA A 261 -12.32 -2.15 -2.63
CA ALA A 261 -13.24 -3.26 -2.92
C ALA A 261 -13.23 -3.64 -4.41
N LEU A 262 -13.23 -2.66 -5.32
CA LEU A 262 -13.15 -2.93 -6.76
C LEU A 262 -11.85 -3.64 -7.14
N LEU A 263 -10.71 -3.21 -6.60
CA LEU A 263 -9.41 -3.86 -6.81
C LEU A 263 -9.45 -5.31 -6.32
N ALA A 264 -9.87 -5.53 -5.07
CA ALA A 264 -9.93 -6.85 -4.45
C ALA A 264 -10.82 -7.83 -5.23
N LEU A 265 -12.04 -7.41 -5.57
CA LEU A 265 -13.00 -8.23 -6.29
C LEU A 265 -12.53 -8.51 -7.73
N THR A 266 -11.92 -7.53 -8.41
CA THR A 266 -11.38 -7.73 -9.75
C THR A 266 -10.23 -8.74 -9.74
N GLU A 267 -9.35 -8.66 -8.74
CA GLU A 267 -8.23 -9.58 -8.60
C GLU A 267 -8.70 -10.99 -8.20
N TYR A 268 -9.76 -11.09 -7.39
CA TYR A 268 -10.41 -12.36 -7.06
C TYR A 268 -10.95 -13.07 -8.30
N LEU A 269 -11.63 -12.34 -9.20
CA LEU A 269 -12.11 -12.83 -10.49
C LEU A 269 -10.99 -13.35 -11.41
N ARG A 270 -9.74 -12.92 -11.21
CA ARG A 270 -8.58 -13.35 -12.01
C ARG A 270 -7.82 -14.52 -11.39
N THR A 271 -7.94 -14.70 -10.08
CA THR A 271 -7.08 -15.62 -9.31
C THR A 271 -7.76 -16.95 -9.05
N PHE A 272 -9.08 -16.95 -8.85
CA PHE A 272 -9.86 -18.13 -8.44
C PHE A 272 -11.05 -18.46 -9.35
N LEU A 273 -11.39 -17.56 -10.28
CA LEU A 273 -12.41 -17.79 -11.32
C LEU A 273 -11.74 -17.76 -12.70
#